data_AF-A0A2D8A8D5-F1
#
_entry.id   AF-A0A2D8A8D5-F1
#
_cell.length_a   1.000
_cell.length_b   1.000
_cell.length_c   1.000
_cell.angle_alpha   90.00
_cell.angle_beta   90.00
_cell.angle_gamma   90.00
#
_symmetry.space_group_name_H-M   'P 1'
#
loop_
_entity.id
_entity.type
_entity.pdbx_description
1 polymer ?
#
loop_
_entity_poly.entity_id
_entity_poly.type
_entity_poly.pdbx_seq_one_letter_code
_entity_poly.pdbx_strand_id
1 'polypeptide(L)'
;MVAVHYDRLHQVWVSKRAYGIADWLIHQYEIQPGSGLAYHLKVPRNLNNHDAVRMWVQYQIRTRPPVFQTLGDLRKAFAAMLPANHAA
;
A
#
# COMPACT_ATOMS: atom_id res chain seq x y z
N MET A 1 -17.78 17.52 2.10
CA MET A 1 -17.80 16.09 2.44
C MET A 1 -17.13 15.33 1.30
N VAL A 2 -16.04 14.60 1.55
CA VAL A 2 -15.31 13.86 0.50
C VAL A 2 -15.97 12.50 0.32
N ALA A 3 -16.41 12.19 -0.90
CA ALA A 3 -17.02 10.92 -1.26
C ALA A 3 -15.99 9.79 -1.13
N VAL A 4 -16.25 8.87 -0.21
CA VAL A 4 -15.54 7.59 -0.10
C VAL A 4 -16.19 6.65 -1.13
N HIS A 5 -15.44 6.30 -2.18
CA HIS A 5 -15.89 5.34 -3.18
C HIS A 5 -15.72 3.93 -2.62
N TYR A 6 -16.83 3.20 -2.51
CA TYR A 6 -16.89 1.84 -1.98
C TYR A 6 -16.97 0.86 -3.13
N ASP A 7 -15.84 0.24 -3.47
CA ASP A 7 -15.86 -0.93 -4.35
C ASP A 7 -15.68 -2.21 -3.54
N ARG A 8 -16.49 -3.21 -3.90
CA ARG A 8 -17.04 -4.24 -3.03
C ARG A 8 -16.42 -5.56 -3.43
N LEU A 9 -15.43 -6.04 -2.68
CA LEU A 9 -15.22 -7.49 -2.45
C LEU A 9 -14.26 -7.80 -1.28
N HIS A 10 -13.30 -6.93 -0.93
CA HIS A 10 -12.56 -7.00 0.34
C HIS A 10 -12.35 -5.56 0.84
N GLN A 11 -13.33 -5.00 1.56
CA GLN A 11 -13.37 -3.57 1.91
C GLN A 11 -12.30 -3.19 2.94
N VAL A 12 -11.06 -3.00 2.49
CA VAL A 12 -10.09 -2.21 3.24
C VAL A 12 -10.50 -0.75 3.14
N TRP A 13 -10.87 -0.15 4.27
CA TRP A 13 -11.28 1.25 4.36
C TRP A 13 -10.06 2.18 4.20
N VAL A 14 -9.71 2.51 2.96
CA VAL A 14 -8.63 3.44 2.61
C VAL A 14 -9.18 4.71 1.96
N SER A 15 -8.44 5.81 2.13
CA SER A 15 -8.74 7.08 1.46
C SER A 15 -8.45 7.02 -0.05
N LYS A 16 -9.12 7.86 -0.84
CA LYS A 16 -8.86 8.00 -2.29
C LYS A 16 -7.39 8.30 -2.60
N ARG A 17 -6.73 9.10 -1.76
CA ARG A 17 -5.29 9.40 -1.87
C ARG A 17 -4.45 8.15 -1.65
N ALA A 18 -4.74 7.35 -0.62
CA ALA A 18 -4.05 6.10 -0.37
C ALA A 18 -4.23 5.12 -1.53
N TYR A 19 -5.43 5.04 -2.08
CA TYR A 19 -5.74 4.19 -3.22
C TYR A 19 -4.87 4.54 -4.44
N GLY A 20 -4.83 5.82 -4.85
CA GLY A 20 -4.05 6.24 -6.02
C GLY A 20 -2.54 6.03 -5.85
N ILE A 21 -2.00 6.27 -4.65
CA ILE A 21 -0.59 6.01 -4.36
C ILE A 21 -0.28 4.51 -4.35
N ALA A 22 -1.17 3.70 -3.78
CA ALA A 22 -1.01 2.25 -3.75
C ALA A 22 -1.07 1.65 -5.16
N ASP A 23 -1.97 2.13 -6.01
CA ASP A 23 -2.08 1.68 -7.41
C ASP A 23 -0.80 1.99 -8.20
N TRP A 24 -0.26 3.19 -8.02
CA TRP A 24 1.05 3.55 -8.57
C TRP A 24 2.18 2.64 -8.08
N LEU A 25 2.24 2.32 -6.79
CA LEU A 25 3.25 1.38 -6.26
C LEU A 25 3.06 -0.05 -6.80
N ILE A 26 1.82 -0.52 -6.86
CA ILE A 26 1.48 -1.85 -7.39
C ILE A 26 1.97 -1.97 -8.83
N HIS A 27 1.72 -0.94 -9.65
CA HIS A 27 2.18 -0.91 -11.03
C HIS A 27 3.71 -0.79 -11.13
N GLN A 28 4.33 0.11 -10.36
CA GLN A 28 5.76 0.37 -10.39
C GLN A 28 6.63 -0.84 -10.01
N TYR A 29 6.15 -1.67 -9.08
CA TYR A 29 6.85 -2.87 -8.61
C TYR A 29 6.24 -4.17 -9.16
N GLU A 30 5.35 -4.05 -10.16
CA GLU A 30 4.67 -5.17 -10.81
C GLU A 30 4.09 -6.19 -9.80
N ILE A 31 3.50 -5.67 -8.72
CA ILE A 31 3.01 -6.49 -7.62
C ILE A 31 1.88 -7.38 -8.13
N GLN A 32 2.15 -8.67 -8.14
CA GLN A 32 1.19 -9.65 -8.63
C GLN A 32 0.01 -9.81 -7.66
N PRO A 33 -1.21 -10.03 -8.20
CA PRO A 33 -2.32 -10.47 -7.38
C PRO A 33 -1.95 -11.81 -6.70
N GLY A 34 -2.40 -12.00 -5.46
CA GLY A 34 -1.99 -13.17 -4.67
C GLY A 34 -1.92 -12.85 -3.18
N SER A 35 -1.08 -13.59 -2.45
CA SER A 35 -0.91 -13.43 -1.00
C SER A 35 0.56 -13.47 -0.59
N GLY A 36 0.85 -13.10 0.65
CA GLY A 36 2.19 -13.13 1.24
C GLY A 36 2.75 -11.76 1.59
N LEU A 37 2.46 -10.71 0.81
CA LEU A 37 2.99 -9.36 1.08
C LEU A 37 2.46 -8.76 2.38
N ALA A 38 1.27 -9.16 2.82
CA ALA A 38 0.68 -8.68 4.08
C ALA A 38 1.61 -8.91 5.29
N TYR A 39 2.32 -10.04 5.32
CA TYR A 39 3.29 -10.35 6.37
C TYR A 39 4.45 -9.36 6.37
N HIS A 40 5.05 -9.13 5.19
CA HIS A 40 6.17 -8.21 5.03
C HIS A 40 5.79 -6.77 5.36
N LEU A 41 4.62 -6.33 4.89
CA LEU A 41 4.09 -4.98 5.11
C LEU A 41 3.57 -4.76 6.54
N LYS A 42 3.60 -5.77 7.41
CA LYS A 42 3.11 -5.70 8.80
C LYS A 42 1.65 -5.23 8.89
N VAL A 43 0.82 -5.69 7.96
CA VAL A 43 -0.64 -5.46 7.94
C VAL A 43 -1.37 -6.78 8.20
N PRO A 44 -2.70 -6.78 8.42
CA PRO A 44 -3.47 -8.01 8.65
C PRO A 44 -3.20 -9.08 7.58
N ARG A 45 -2.85 -10.29 8.03
CA ARG A 45 -2.37 -11.38 7.15
C ARG A 45 -3.44 -11.96 6.22
N ASN A 46 -4.71 -11.65 6.47
CA ASN A 46 -5.83 -12.08 5.63
C ASN A 46 -6.00 -11.24 4.35
N LEU A 47 -5.18 -10.21 4.16
CA LEU A 47 -5.22 -9.37 2.97
C LEU A 47 -4.46 -10.02 1.81
N ASN A 48 -5.04 -9.92 0.61
CA ASN A 48 -4.29 -10.17 -0.62
C ASN A 48 -3.20 -9.08 -0.80
N ASN A 49 -2.27 -9.32 -1.71
CA ASN A 49 -1.13 -8.46 -1.96
C ASN A 49 -1.53 -6.99 -2.22
N HIS A 50 -2.52 -6.74 -3.07
CA HIS A 50 -2.93 -5.38 -3.43
C HIS A 50 -3.60 -4.66 -2.27
N ASP A 51 -4.50 -5.34 -1.55
CA ASP A 51 -5.15 -4.80 -0.37
C ASP A 51 -4.17 -4.55 0.77
N ALA A 52 -3.13 -5.40 0.88
CA ALA A 52 -2.03 -5.18 1.80
C ALA A 52 -1.25 -3.91 1.47
N VAL A 53 -0.92 -3.66 0.18
CA VAL A 53 -0.29 -2.40 -0.25
C VAL A 53 -1.19 -1.21 0.08
N ARG A 54 -2.48 -1.27 -0.25
CA ARG A 54 -3.46 -0.21 0.02
C ARG A 54 -3.53 0.13 1.50
N MET A 55 -3.65 -0.89 2.36
CA MET A 55 -3.71 -0.68 3.81
C MET A 55 -2.39 -0.11 4.35
N TRP A 56 -1.26 -0.62 3.88
CA TRP A 56 0.05 -0.12 4.27
C TRP A 56 0.23 1.36 3.92
N VAL A 57 -0.12 1.78 2.69
CA VAL A 57 -0.08 3.18 2.27
C VAL A 57 -0.99 4.04 3.15
N GLN A 58 -2.20 3.55 3.46
CA GLN A 58 -3.11 4.25 4.35
C GLN A 58 -2.53 4.46 5.76
N TYR A 59 -1.77 3.49 6.30
CA TYR A 59 -1.04 3.67 7.54
C TYR A 59 0.07 4.70 7.41
N GLN A 60 0.89 4.64 6.36
CA GLN A 60 1.97 5.62 6.16
C GLN A 60 1.44 7.05 6.07
N ILE A 61 0.31 7.28 5.40
CA ILE A 61 -0.32 8.60 5.31
C ILE A 61 -0.77 9.12 6.68
N ARG A 62 -1.23 8.24 7.58
CA ARG A 62 -1.70 8.61 8.91
C ARG A 62 -0.58 8.84 9.91
N THR A 63 0.50 8.07 9.81
CA THR A 63 1.53 8.00 10.87
C THR A 63 2.83 8.69 10.54
N ARG A 64 3.13 8.99 9.26
CA ARG A 64 4.41 9.61 8.91
C ARG A 64 4.46 11.11 9.22
N PRO A 65 5.58 11.61 9.78
CA PRO A 65 5.82 13.04 9.90
C PRO A 65 5.79 13.72 8.52
N PRO A 66 5.27 14.97 8.41
CA PRO A 66 5.17 15.70 7.13
C PRO A 66 6.47 15.77 6.33
N VAL A 67 7.61 15.82 7.02
CA VAL A 67 8.96 15.87 6.43
C VAL A 67 9.29 14.63 5.57
N PHE A 68 8.64 13.48 5.83
CA PHE A 68 8.86 12.20 5.11
C PHE A 68 7.65 11.75 4.29
N GLN A 69 6.76 12.68 3.92
CA GLN A 69 5.54 12.40 3.15
C GLN A 69 5.71 12.55 1.64
N THR A 70 6.94 12.72 1.13
CA THR A 70 7.15 12.74 -0.32
C THR A 70 6.85 11.36 -0.91
N LEU A 71 6.41 11.33 -2.18
CA LEU A 71 6.21 10.07 -2.90
C LEU A 71 7.52 9.27 -3.02
N GLY A 72 8.66 9.94 -3.13
CA GLY A 72 9.98 9.30 -3.18
C GLY A 72 10.34 8.56 -1.89
N ASP A 73 10.08 9.17 -0.72
CA ASP A 73 10.34 8.53 0.58
C ASP A 73 9.38 7.37 0.84
N LEU A 74 8.13 7.51 0.40
CA LEU A 74 7.15 6.43 0.46
C LEU A 74 7.56 5.25 -0.42
N ARG A 75 8.03 5.53 -1.65
CA ARG A 75 8.57 4.51 -2.56
C ARG A 75 9.78 3.77 -1.99
N LYS A 76 10.78 4.50 -1.47
CA LYS A 76 11.99 3.90 -0.86
C LYS A 76 11.63 2.99 0.31
N ALA A 77 10.75 3.46 1.19
CA ALA A 77 10.31 2.68 2.34
C ALA A 77 9.47 1.46 1.95
N PHE A 78 8.69 1.55 0.86
CA PHE A 78 7.97 0.40 0.32
C PHE A 78 8.96 -0.65 -0.21
N ALA A 79 9.93 -0.23 -1.02
CA ALA A 79 10.97 -1.12 -1.57
C ALA A 79 11.74 -1.87 -0.47
N ALA A 80 12.06 -1.20 0.63
CA ALA A 80 12.75 -1.81 1.77
C ALA A 80 11.93 -2.91 2.48
N MET A 81 10.62 -2.94 2.27
CA MET A 81 9.72 -3.95 2.85
C MET A 81 9.48 -5.12 1.90
N LEU A 82 9.81 -4.99 0.61
CA LEU A 82 9.62 -6.06 -0.36
C LEU A 82 10.66 -7.19 -0.12
N PRO A 83 10.28 -8.47 -0.31
CA PRO A 83 11.24 -9.55 -0.30
C PRO A 83 12.25 -9.39 -1.46
N ALA A 84 13.45 -9.97 -1.31
CA ALA A 84 14.56 -9.80 -2.25
C ALA A 84 14.21 -10.07 -3.73
N ASN A 85 13.19 -10.90 -3.96
CA ASN A 85 12.70 -11.31 -5.28
C ASN A 85 11.92 -10.20 -6.02
N HIS A 86 11.62 -9.08 -5.35
CA HIS A 86 10.85 -7.95 -5.87
C HIS A 86 11.65 -6.64 -5.90
N ALA A 87 12.93 -6.68 -5.56
CA ALA A 87 13.85 -5.55 -5.69
C ALA A 87 14.66 -5.71 -6.99
N ALA A 88 14.04 -5.38 -8.12
CA ALA A 88 14.71 -5.23 -9.41
C ALA A 88 15.00 -3.74 -9.67
#